data_AF-A0A5K0WKL4-F1
#
_entry.id   AF-A0A5K0WKL4-F1
#
_cell.length_a   1.000
_cell.length_b   1.000
_cell.length_c   1.000
_cell.angle_alpha   90.00
_cell.angle_beta   90.00
_cell.angle_gamma   90.00
#
_symmetry.space_group_name_H-M   'P 1'
#
loop_
_entity.id
_entity.type
_entity.pdbx_description
1 polymer ?
#
loop_
_entity_poly.entity_id
_entity_poly.type
_entity_poly.pdbx_seq_one_letter_code
_entity_poly.pdbx_strand_id
1 'polypeptide(L)' 'VKAVHLKDGRVLDADIVVVGVGGRPLTTLVKGQVEEEKGGIKVSQ' A
#
# COMPACT_ATOMS: atom_id res chain seq x y z
N VAL A 1 3.44 -18.01 -7.57
CA VAL A 1 4.75 -17.63 -6.98
C VAL A 1 5.27 -18.88 -6.28
N LYS A 2 6.48 -19.37 -6.59
CA LYS A 2 7.05 -20.58 -5.94
C LYS A 2 8.11 -20.26 -4.88
N ALA A 3 8.73 -19.09 -5.00
CA ALA A 3 9.73 -18.58 -4.07
C ALA A 3 9.70 -17.05 -4.04
N VAL A 4 10.20 -16.47 -2.94
CA VAL A 4 10.36 -15.03 -2.73
C VAL A 4 11.83 -14.68 -2.85
N HIS A 5 12.17 -13.80 -3.80
CA HIS A 5 13.52 -13.30 -3.99
C HIS A 5 13.69 -12.01 -3.18
N LEU A 6 14.61 -12.04 -2.22
CA LEU A 6 14.92 -10.90 -1.38
C LEU A 6 15.97 -10.01 -2.05
N LYS A 7 15.96 -8.72 -1.70
CA LYS A 7 16.89 -7.72 -2.25
C LYS A 7 18.36 -8.06 -1.97
N ASP A 8 18.64 -8.77 -0.89
CA ASP A 8 19.99 -9.21 -0.51
C ASP A 8 20.46 -10.47 -1.26
N GLY A 9 19.70 -10.94 -2.26
CA GLY A 9 20.04 -12.09 -3.10
C GLY A 9 19.59 -13.44 -2.55
N ARG A 10 19.04 -13.51 -1.33
CA ARG A 10 18.46 -14.74 -0.81
C ARG A 10 17.17 -15.10 -1.54
N VAL A 11 16.91 -16.40 -1.66
CA VAL A 11 15.69 -16.96 -2.24
C VAL A 11 15.02 -17.82 -1.17
N LEU A 12 13.74 -17.59 -0.92
CA LEU A 12 12.95 -18.31 0.07
C LEU A 12 11.84 -19.10 -0.63
N ASP A 13 11.88 -20.42 -0.58
CA ASP A 13 10.77 -21.25 -1.08
C ASP A 13 9.52 -21.04 -0.21
N ALA A 14 8.36 -20.86 -0.84
CA ALA A 14 7.10 -20.62 -0.14
C ALA A 14 5.90 -21.08 -0.95
N ASP A 15 5.05 -21.90 -0.33
CA ASP A 15 3.76 -22.32 -0.92
C ASP A 15 2.71 -21.21 -0.83
N ILE A 16 2.76 -20.38 0.23
CA ILE A 16 1.85 -19.26 0.47
C ILE A 16 2.64 -18.05 0.98
N VAL A 17 2.27 -16.85 0.52
CA VAL A 17 2.82 -15.58 0.99
C VAL A 17 1.66 -14.65 1.37
N VAL A 18 1.73 -14.06 2.56
CA VAL A 18 0.81 -13.01 3.01
C VAL A 18 1.54 -11.67 2.98
N VAL A 19 0.93 -10.66 2.35
CA VAL A 19 1.55 -9.34 2.14
C VAL A 19 0.81 -8.29 2.96
N GLY A 20 1.53 -7.66 3.89
CA GLY A 20 1.06 -6.54 4.68
C GLY A 20 2.02 -5.35 4.60
N VAL A 21 1.90 -4.54 3.53
CA VAL A 21 2.77 -3.37 3.28
C VAL A 21 2.09 -2.04 3.56
N GLY A 22 0.98 -2.08 4.31
CA GLY A 22 0.14 -0.93 4.63
C GLY A 22 -0.99 -0.68 3.62
N GLY A 23 -1.83 0.30 3.95
CA GLY A 23 -2.92 0.77 3.11
C GLY A 23 -2.76 2.26 2.79
N ARG A 24 -3.38 2.70 1.69
CA ARG A 24 -3.42 4.11 1.30
C ARG A 24 -4.88 4.57 1.17
N PRO A 25 -5.25 5.79 1.60
CA PRO A 25 -6.58 6.33 1.37
C PRO A 25 -6.97 6.32 -0.12
N LEU A 26 -8.17 5.85 -0.42
CA LEU A 26 -8.73 5.78 -1.78
C LEU A 26 -9.43 7.09 -2.16
N THR A 27 -8.66 8.18 -2.28
CA THR A 27 -9.20 9.52 -2.56
C THR A 27 -9.34 9.86 -4.04
N THR A 28 -8.97 8.95 -4.95
CA THR A 28 -8.87 9.23 -6.39
C THR A 28 -10.14 9.81 -7.02
N LEU A 29 -11.33 9.35 -6.59
CA LEU A 29 -12.61 9.81 -7.15
C LEU A 29 -12.90 11.30 -6.91
N VAL A 30 -12.34 11.87 -5.83
CA VAL A 30 -12.60 13.25 -5.39
C VAL A 30 -11.36 14.13 -5.46
N LYS A 31 -10.29 13.64 -6.10
CA LYS A 31 -9.01 14.34 -6.18
C LYS A 31 -9.18 15.71 -6.86
N GLY A 32 -8.68 16.76 -6.20
CA GLY A 32 -8.81 18.14 -6.66
C GLY A 32 -10.21 18.77 -6.53
N GLN A 33 -11.19 18.03 -5.98
CA GLN A 33 -12.54 18.53 -5.73
C GLN A 33 -12.76 18.91 -4.25
N VAL A 34 -11.97 18.33 -3.35
CA VAL A 34 -12.00 18.57 -1.90
C VAL A 34 -10.61 18.95 -1.39
N GLU A 35 -10.54 19.59 -0.23
CA GLU A 35 -9.26 19.84 0.43
C GLU A 35 -8.65 18.50 0.91
N GLU A 36 -7.39 18.25 0.57
CA GLU A 36 -6.64 17.06 0.97
C GLU A 36 -5.55 17.43 1.97
N GLU A 37 -5.39 16.63 3.03
CA GLU A 37 -4.33 16.80 4.02
C GLU A 37 -3.72 15.43 4.37
N LYS A 38 -2.38 15.35 4.45
CA LYS A 38 -1.63 14.14 4.86
C LYS A 38 -2.02 12.86 4.09
N GLY A 39 -2.45 13.02 2.83
CA GLY A 39 -2.80 11.92 1.94
C GLY A 39 -4.25 11.43 2.05
N GLY A 40 -5.11 12.09 2.84
CA GLY A 40 -6.54 11.85 2.93
C GLY A 40 -7.38 13.10 2.68
N ILE A 41 -8.70 12.97 2.79
CA ILE A 41 -9.63 14.10 2.72
C ILE A 41 -9.57 14.85 4.06
N LYS A 42 -9.38 16.16 4.02
CA LYS A 42 -9.42 17.00 5.22
C LYS A 42 -10.86 17.14 5.71
N VAL A 43 -11.07 16.99 7.01
CA VAL A 43 -12.38 17.13 7.66
C VAL A 43 -12.33 18.21 8.74
N SER A 44 -13.48 18.82 9.03
CA SER A 44 -13.60 19.77 10.15
C SER A 44 -13.51 19.03 11.49
N GLN A 45 -13.26 19.79 12.57
CA GLN A 45 -13.45 19.29 13.93
C GLN A 45 -14.93 19.16 14.28
#